data_AF-A0A9Q4EZ71-F1
#
_entry.id   AF-A0A9Q4EZ71-F1
#
_cell.length_a   1.000
_cell.length_b   1.000
_cell.length_c   1.000
_cell.angle_alpha   90.00
_cell.angle_beta   90.00
_cell.angle_gamma   90.00
#
_symmetry.space_group_name_H-M   'P 1'
#
loop_
_entity.id
_entity.type
_entity.pdbx_description
1 polymer ?
#
loop_
_entity_poly.entity_id
_entity_poly.type
_entity_poly.pdbx_seq_one_letter_code
_entity_poly.pdbx_strand_id
1 'polypeptide(L)'
;MSEEQLHADAMENSPNVRPIHVMVMGSIIEQLMGMGPKTILKDESVQSIAEVISNGMGSENPMFIVTNSQTVDGAGVIFYPEVMDQIGEGFQGDFFILPSSTHETLVIPDNGAFDYRVLEDMVQTINENEVAPEERLSDHVYHYDVKDRVFERADKFEERQKEKAAQLDKNEHTGKEQKMEHPKPKKHAMEL
;
A
#
# COMPACT_ATOMS: atom_id res chain seq x y z
N MET A 1 19.87 26.19 -11.50
CA MET A 1 19.00 25.29 -10.73
C MET A 1 19.78 24.00 -10.53
N SER A 2 19.99 23.56 -9.30
CA SER A 2 20.60 22.25 -9.03
C SER A 2 19.56 21.14 -9.16
N GLU A 3 20.00 19.89 -9.22
CA GLU A 3 19.11 18.72 -9.22
C GLU A 3 18.24 18.69 -7.96
N GLU A 4 18.83 18.95 -6.78
CA GLU A 4 18.10 18.95 -5.51
C GLU A 4 17.07 20.08 -5.44
N GLN A 5 17.40 21.26 -5.97
CA GLN A 5 16.46 22.38 -6.01
C GLN A 5 15.31 22.08 -6.98
N LEU A 6 15.61 21.52 -8.16
CA LEU A 6 14.58 21.11 -9.11
C LEU A 6 13.64 20.06 -8.50
N HIS A 7 14.19 19.07 -7.80
CA HIS A 7 13.40 18.06 -7.11
C HIS A 7 12.52 18.67 -6.01
N ALA A 8 13.08 19.53 -5.15
CA ALA A 8 12.32 20.20 -4.10
C ALA A 8 11.18 21.06 -4.67
N ASP A 9 11.48 21.88 -5.69
CA ASP A 9 10.50 22.72 -6.38
C ASP A 9 9.41 21.85 -7.05
N ALA A 10 9.79 20.72 -7.64
CA ALA A 10 8.84 19.79 -8.25
C ALA A 10 7.92 19.15 -7.19
N MET A 11 8.45 18.71 -6.05
CA MET A 11 7.64 18.11 -4.97
C MET A 11 6.71 19.11 -4.30
N GLU A 12 7.09 20.38 -4.20
CA GLU A 12 6.24 21.44 -3.68
C GLU A 12 5.11 21.82 -4.67
N ASN A 13 5.42 21.89 -5.97
CA ASN A 13 4.48 22.40 -6.96
C ASN A 13 3.60 21.30 -7.60
N SER A 14 4.09 20.08 -7.75
CA SER A 14 3.38 19.01 -8.48
C SER A 14 2.01 18.68 -7.90
N PRO A 15 1.80 18.62 -6.56
CA PRO A 15 0.47 18.42 -5.98
C PRO A 15 -0.52 19.55 -6.33
N ASN A 16 -0.03 20.77 -6.54
CA ASN A 16 -0.86 21.91 -6.92
C ASN A 16 -1.18 21.92 -8.43
N VAL A 17 -0.22 21.51 -9.27
CA VAL A 17 -0.37 21.49 -10.74
C VAL A 17 -1.14 20.26 -11.21
N ARG A 18 -0.91 19.11 -10.57
CA ARG A 18 -1.53 17.82 -10.87
C ARG A 18 -2.03 17.22 -9.57
N PRO A 19 -3.15 17.73 -9.02
CA PRO A 19 -3.71 17.24 -7.78
C PRO A 19 -4.10 15.77 -7.91
N ILE A 20 -3.89 15.04 -6.82
CA ILE A 20 -4.29 13.64 -6.68
C ILE A 20 -5.80 13.50 -6.75
N HIS A 21 -6.23 12.39 -7.34
CA HIS A 21 -7.61 11.97 -7.45
C HIS A 21 -7.69 10.47 -7.16
N VAL A 22 -8.55 10.09 -6.21
CA VAL A 22 -8.76 8.70 -5.80
C VAL A 22 -10.19 8.31 -6.11
N MET A 23 -10.38 7.17 -6.77
CA MET A 23 -11.70 6.68 -7.19
C MET A 23 -11.90 5.23 -6.79
N VAL A 24 -13.12 4.88 -6.38
CA VAL A 24 -13.51 3.48 -6.13
C VAL A 24 -13.86 2.83 -7.46
N MET A 25 -13.18 1.74 -7.81
CA MET A 25 -13.37 1.04 -9.09
C MET A 25 -14.83 0.59 -9.28
N GLY A 26 -15.46 0.07 -8.22
CA GLY A 26 -16.87 -0.36 -8.25
C GLY A 26 -17.82 0.76 -8.72
N SER A 27 -17.63 1.98 -8.22
CA SER A 27 -18.44 3.14 -8.60
C SER A 27 -18.27 3.52 -10.07
N ILE A 28 -17.06 3.37 -10.63
CA ILE A 28 -16.79 3.60 -12.05
C ILE A 28 -17.53 2.57 -12.91
N ILE A 29 -17.49 1.30 -12.52
CA ILE A 29 -18.20 0.21 -13.21
C ILE A 29 -19.72 0.46 -13.18
N GLU A 30 -20.29 0.77 -12.02
CA GLU A 30 -21.72 1.10 -11.89
C GLU A 30 -22.13 2.27 -12.79
N GLN A 31 -21.28 3.30 -12.89
CA GLN A 31 -21.52 4.43 -13.77
C GLN A 31 -21.48 4.02 -15.25
N LEU A 32 -20.50 3.22 -15.67
CA LEU A 32 -20.41 2.72 -17.05
C LEU A 32 -21.62 1.84 -17.42
N MET A 33 -22.17 1.12 -16.45
CA MET A 33 -23.41 0.34 -16.61
C MET A 33 -24.69 1.20 -16.56
N GLY A 34 -24.57 2.51 -16.34
CA GLY A 34 -25.70 3.45 -16.25
C GLY A 34 -26.51 3.32 -14.96
N MET A 35 -25.96 2.66 -13.94
CA MET A 35 -26.60 2.37 -12.65
C MET A 35 -26.19 3.36 -11.54
N GLY A 36 -25.11 4.11 -11.74
CA GLY A 36 -24.61 5.11 -10.80
C GLY A 36 -24.96 6.57 -11.18
N PRO A 37 -24.90 7.52 -10.22
CA PRO A 37 -25.05 8.94 -10.52
C PRO A 37 -23.92 9.44 -11.43
N LYS A 38 -24.27 10.18 -12.50
CA LYS A 38 -23.32 10.71 -13.52
C LYS A 38 -22.34 11.79 -13.00
N THR A 39 -22.29 12.04 -11.69
CA THR A 39 -21.66 13.21 -11.09
C THR A 39 -20.31 12.94 -10.43
N ILE A 40 -19.85 11.68 -10.28
CA ILE A 40 -18.57 11.39 -9.60
C ILE A 40 -17.36 12.01 -10.34
N LEU A 41 -17.45 12.19 -11.66
CA LEU A 41 -16.42 12.85 -12.47
C LEU A 41 -16.48 14.40 -12.45
N LYS A 42 -17.41 15.00 -11.69
CA LYS A 42 -17.55 16.45 -11.58
C LYS A 42 -17.06 16.92 -10.21
N ASP A 43 -15.77 17.21 -10.15
CA ASP A 43 -15.18 18.32 -9.38
C ASP A 43 -15.83 18.61 -8.00
N GLU A 44 -16.04 17.58 -7.18
CA GLU A 44 -16.32 17.79 -5.76
C GLU A 44 -14.97 17.88 -5.06
N SER A 45 -14.67 19.09 -4.62
CA SER A 45 -13.54 19.45 -3.78
C SER A 45 -13.28 18.43 -2.66
N VAL A 46 -12.15 17.74 -2.77
CA VAL A 46 -11.34 17.10 -1.71
C VAL A 46 -12.14 16.53 -0.53
N GLN A 47 -12.79 15.38 -0.74
CA GLN A 47 -12.86 14.42 0.36
C GLN A 47 -11.43 13.98 0.69
N SER A 48 -11.11 13.83 1.98
CA SER A 48 -9.81 13.28 2.39
C SER A 48 -9.57 11.95 1.68
N ILE A 49 -8.33 11.64 1.26
CA ILE A 49 -8.01 10.34 0.66
C ILE A 49 -8.48 9.21 1.59
N ALA A 50 -8.23 9.36 2.89
CA ALA A 50 -8.66 8.40 3.90
C ALA A 50 -10.18 8.21 3.93
N GLU A 51 -10.96 9.28 3.73
CA GLU A 51 -12.42 9.24 3.70
C GLU A 51 -12.95 8.52 2.45
N VAL A 52 -12.40 8.83 1.27
CA VAL A 52 -12.76 8.14 0.02
C VAL A 52 -12.48 6.64 0.14
N ILE A 53 -11.29 6.30 0.64
CA ILE A 53 -10.90 4.90 0.86
C ILE A 53 -11.86 4.24 1.85
N SER A 54 -12.07 4.83 3.04
CA SER A 54 -12.94 4.30 4.08
C SER A 54 -14.37 4.04 3.58
N ASN A 55 -14.91 4.96 2.77
CA ASN A 55 -16.25 4.81 2.20
C ASN A 55 -16.33 3.67 1.16
N GLY A 56 -15.25 3.44 0.39
CA GLY A 56 -15.18 2.35 -0.60
C GLY A 56 -14.95 0.96 -0.01
N MET A 57 -14.54 0.86 1.26
CA MET A 57 -14.29 -0.40 1.96
C MET A 57 -15.54 -1.27 2.18
N GLY A 58 -16.74 -0.75 1.94
CA GLY A 58 -17.99 -1.52 2.03
C GLY A 58 -18.27 -2.49 0.86
N SER A 59 -17.42 -2.48 -0.18
CA SER A 59 -17.55 -3.38 -1.34
C SER A 59 -16.94 -4.76 -1.07
N GLU A 60 -17.42 -5.80 -1.76
CA GLU A 60 -16.92 -7.19 -1.55
C GLU A 60 -15.43 -7.33 -1.89
N ASN A 61 -14.94 -6.61 -2.90
CA ASN A 61 -13.54 -6.59 -3.33
C ASN A 61 -13.11 -5.13 -3.54
N PRO A 62 -12.71 -4.42 -2.48
CA PRO A 62 -12.41 -3.00 -2.54
C PRO A 62 -11.12 -2.76 -3.35
N MET A 63 -11.27 -2.02 -4.46
CA MET A 63 -10.19 -1.65 -5.37
C MET A 63 -10.31 -0.17 -5.71
N PHE A 64 -9.19 0.54 -5.67
CA PHE A 64 -9.15 1.98 -5.85
C PHE A 64 -8.13 2.37 -6.91
N ILE A 65 -8.47 3.41 -7.67
CA ILE A 65 -7.62 4.02 -8.68
C ILE A 65 -7.00 5.26 -8.05
N VAL A 66 -5.68 5.36 -8.08
CA VAL A 66 -4.91 6.55 -7.68
C VAL A 66 -4.32 7.18 -8.94
N THR A 67 -4.74 8.39 -9.26
CA THR A 67 -4.31 9.12 -10.45
C THR A 67 -4.32 10.63 -10.18
N ASN A 68 -4.02 11.46 -11.18
CA ASN A 68 -4.19 12.90 -11.08
C ASN A 68 -5.54 13.36 -11.68
N SER A 69 -5.92 14.61 -11.44
CA SER A 69 -7.15 15.22 -11.97
C SER A 69 -7.30 15.20 -13.50
N GLN A 70 -6.21 15.01 -14.26
CA GLN A 70 -6.24 14.91 -15.72
C GLN A 70 -6.31 13.47 -16.21
N THR A 71 -6.23 12.48 -15.30
CA THR A 71 -6.20 11.05 -15.59
C THR A 71 -5.13 10.65 -16.63
N VAL A 72 -4.01 11.37 -16.65
CA VAL A 72 -2.90 11.16 -17.59
C VAL A 72 -1.58 11.36 -16.87
N ASP A 73 -0.61 10.44 -17.01
CA ASP A 73 0.67 10.46 -16.30
C ASP A 73 0.49 10.63 -14.77
N GLY A 74 -0.52 9.96 -14.23
CA GLY A 74 -0.98 10.12 -12.85
C GLY A 74 -0.47 9.05 -11.89
N ALA A 75 0.16 7.97 -12.36
CA ALA A 75 0.59 6.88 -11.47
C ALA A 75 1.56 7.35 -10.38
N GLY A 76 2.42 8.31 -10.70
CA GLY A 76 3.43 8.85 -9.79
C GLY A 76 2.88 9.68 -8.63
N VAL A 77 1.62 10.12 -8.66
CA VAL A 77 1.05 10.93 -7.56
C VAL A 77 0.94 10.15 -6.26
N ILE A 78 1.01 8.81 -6.30
CA ILE A 78 1.05 7.98 -5.10
C ILE A 78 2.28 8.29 -4.22
N PHE A 79 3.35 8.83 -4.82
CA PHE A 79 4.57 9.24 -4.12
C PHE A 79 4.54 10.70 -3.65
N TYR A 80 3.43 11.41 -3.83
CA TYR A 80 3.30 12.73 -3.20
C TYR A 80 3.32 12.59 -1.67
N PRO A 81 3.76 13.65 -0.96
CA PRO A 81 3.82 13.63 0.50
C PRO A 81 2.47 13.23 1.09
N GLU A 82 2.52 12.40 2.14
CA GLU A 82 1.35 11.95 2.92
C GLU A 82 0.32 11.07 2.19
N VAL A 83 0.45 10.85 0.87
CA VAL A 83 -0.55 10.07 0.12
C VAL A 83 -0.62 8.63 0.59
N MET A 84 0.52 7.92 0.66
CA MET A 84 0.55 6.54 1.16
C MET A 84 0.07 6.45 2.62
N ASP A 85 0.33 7.48 3.41
CA ASP A 85 -0.12 7.55 4.81
C ASP A 85 -1.64 7.65 4.90
N GLN A 86 -2.25 8.53 4.11
CA GLN A 86 -3.70 8.69 4.09
C GLN A 86 -4.41 7.47 3.50
N ILE A 87 -3.80 6.78 2.52
CA ILE A 87 -4.31 5.50 2.00
C ILE A 87 -4.29 4.46 3.13
N GLY A 88 -3.16 4.33 3.82
CA GLY A 88 -3.02 3.41 4.96
C GLY A 88 -3.98 3.73 6.12
N GLU A 89 -4.23 5.02 6.39
CA GLU A 89 -5.25 5.47 7.36
C GLU A 89 -6.65 5.06 6.94
N GLY A 90 -7.01 5.26 5.66
CA GLY A 90 -8.31 4.86 5.13
C GLY A 90 -8.53 3.34 5.16
N PHE A 91 -7.47 2.56 4.87
CA PHE A 91 -7.51 1.10 4.98
C PHE A 91 -7.43 0.59 6.40
N GLN A 92 -6.90 1.38 7.34
CA GLN A 92 -6.50 0.96 8.67
C GLN A 92 -5.54 -0.25 8.63
N GLY A 93 -4.64 -0.27 7.64
CA GLY A 93 -3.74 -1.40 7.41
C GLY A 93 -2.88 -1.25 6.18
N ASP A 94 -2.05 -2.26 5.96
CA ASP A 94 -1.16 -2.37 4.81
C ASP A 94 -1.93 -2.57 3.50
N PHE A 95 -1.27 -2.33 2.37
CA PHE A 95 -1.92 -2.44 1.08
C PHE A 95 -0.97 -2.80 -0.05
N PHE A 96 -1.54 -3.44 -1.08
CA PHE A 96 -0.89 -3.70 -2.35
C PHE A 96 -1.03 -2.52 -3.31
N ILE A 97 -0.01 -2.35 -4.14
CA ILE A 97 0.12 -1.30 -5.15
C ILE A 97 0.44 -1.99 -6.48
N LEU A 98 -0.38 -1.77 -7.49
CA LEU A 98 -0.28 -2.40 -8.81
C LEU A 98 -0.01 -1.31 -9.87
N PRO A 99 1.27 -1.04 -10.20
CA PRO A 99 1.65 -0.02 -11.18
C PRO A 99 1.79 -0.63 -12.58
N SER A 100 0.68 -1.00 -13.22
CA SER A 100 0.71 -1.49 -14.62
C SER A 100 0.89 -0.35 -15.64
N SER A 101 0.34 0.84 -15.36
CA SER A 101 0.20 1.96 -16.30
C SER A 101 0.92 3.22 -15.80
N THR A 102 1.43 4.07 -16.69
CA THR A 102 1.95 5.41 -16.35
C THR A 102 0.85 6.38 -15.91
N HIS A 103 -0.41 6.09 -16.26
CA HIS A 103 -1.54 7.01 -16.08
C HIS A 103 -2.21 6.87 -14.70
N GLU A 104 -2.16 5.69 -14.10
CA GLU A 104 -2.76 5.41 -12.79
C GLU A 104 -2.09 4.23 -12.09
N THR A 105 -2.27 4.19 -10.78
CA THR A 105 -1.88 3.05 -9.94
C THR A 105 -3.12 2.50 -9.25
N LEU A 106 -3.28 1.17 -9.25
CA LEU A 106 -4.35 0.54 -8.45
C LEU A 106 -3.83 0.25 -7.04
N VAL A 107 -4.67 0.48 -6.04
CA VAL A 107 -4.40 0.12 -4.64
C VAL A 107 -5.51 -0.77 -4.08
N ILE A 108 -5.10 -1.80 -3.34
CA ILE A 108 -5.97 -2.85 -2.79
C ILE A 108 -5.54 -3.13 -1.35
N PRO A 109 -6.44 -3.16 -0.36
CA PRO A 109 -6.07 -3.45 1.02
C PRO A 109 -5.51 -4.86 1.17
N ASP A 110 -4.46 -5.00 1.99
CA ASP A 110 -3.92 -6.30 2.38
C ASP A 110 -4.66 -6.82 3.62
N ASN A 111 -5.88 -7.29 3.40
CA ASN A 111 -6.76 -7.86 4.44
C ASN A 111 -6.80 -9.40 4.40
N GLY A 112 -5.87 -10.03 3.68
CA GLY A 112 -5.81 -11.48 3.47
C GLY A 112 -6.77 -12.03 2.42
N ALA A 113 -7.52 -11.19 1.70
CA ALA A 113 -8.39 -11.63 0.59
C ALA A 113 -7.60 -12.08 -0.64
N PHE A 114 -6.42 -11.50 -0.89
CA PHE A 114 -5.60 -11.76 -2.06
C PHE A 114 -4.20 -12.25 -1.67
N ASP A 115 -3.70 -13.19 -2.46
CA ASP A 115 -2.29 -13.55 -2.51
C ASP A 115 -1.60 -12.62 -3.52
N TYR A 116 -0.44 -12.05 -3.17
CA TYR A 116 0.26 -11.12 -4.06
C TYR A 116 0.59 -11.75 -5.41
N ARG A 117 0.79 -13.08 -5.48
CA ARG A 117 1.07 -13.81 -6.72
C ARG A 117 -0.10 -13.76 -7.70
N VAL A 118 -1.33 -13.81 -7.19
CA VAL A 118 -2.53 -13.66 -8.02
C VAL A 118 -2.63 -12.25 -8.57
N LEU A 119 -2.29 -11.24 -7.76
CA LEU A 119 -2.24 -9.85 -8.20
C LEU A 119 -1.13 -9.62 -9.24
N GLU A 120 0.02 -10.29 -9.09
CA GLU A 120 1.14 -10.21 -10.03
C GLU A 120 0.79 -10.84 -11.38
N ASP A 121 0.15 -12.01 -11.38
CA ASP A 121 -0.38 -12.63 -12.60
C ASP A 121 -1.40 -11.71 -13.30
N MET A 122 -2.24 -11.01 -12.54
CA MET A 122 -3.19 -10.01 -13.08
C MET A 122 -2.45 -8.84 -13.72
N VAL A 123 -1.44 -8.27 -13.06
CA VAL A 123 -0.63 -7.16 -13.61
C VAL A 123 0.04 -7.59 -14.92
N GLN A 124 0.68 -8.75 -14.95
CA GLN A 124 1.33 -9.28 -16.16
C GLN A 124 0.33 -9.48 -17.29
N THR A 125 -0.83 -10.07 -17.00
CA THR A 125 -1.89 -10.28 -18.01
C THR A 125 -2.39 -8.94 -18.58
N ILE A 126 -2.63 -7.94 -17.72
CA ILE A 126 -3.06 -6.61 -18.16
C ILE A 126 -1.97 -5.93 -18.99
N ASN A 127 -0.73 -5.99 -18.54
CA ASN A 127 0.40 -5.43 -19.29
C ASN A 127 0.50 -6.03 -20.68
N GLU A 128 0.42 -7.36 -20.80
CA GLU A 128 0.55 -8.04 -22.09
C GLU A 128 -0.57 -7.71 -23.09
N ASN A 129 -1.80 -7.56 -22.61
CA ASN A 129 -2.98 -7.48 -23.47
C ASN A 129 -3.54 -6.06 -23.66
N GLU A 130 -3.44 -5.20 -22.66
CA GLU A 130 -4.21 -3.96 -22.58
C GLU A 130 -3.35 -2.69 -22.45
N VAL A 131 -2.05 -2.81 -22.11
CA VAL A 131 -1.17 -1.65 -21.91
C VAL A 131 -0.10 -1.60 -23.00
N ALA A 132 0.07 -0.43 -23.63
CA ALA A 132 1.13 -0.22 -24.60
C ALA A 132 2.52 -0.33 -23.95
N PRO A 133 3.54 -0.91 -24.60
CA PRO A 133 4.88 -1.06 -24.00
C PRO A 133 5.49 0.22 -23.43
N GLU A 134 5.22 1.37 -24.07
CA GLU A 134 5.64 2.71 -23.63
C GLU A 134 4.90 3.27 -22.41
N GLU A 135 3.73 2.71 -22.09
CA GLU A 135 2.89 3.11 -20.95
C GLU A 135 3.02 2.13 -19.77
N ARG A 136 3.80 1.05 -19.91
CA ARG A 136 3.99 0.05 -18.86
C ARG A 136 4.97 0.52 -17.79
N LEU A 137 4.57 0.44 -16.52
CA LEU A 137 5.44 0.80 -15.39
C LEU A 137 6.16 -0.41 -14.77
N SER A 138 5.46 -1.50 -14.46
CA SER A 138 6.05 -2.69 -13.86
C SER A 138 5.19 -3.93 -14.10
N ASP A 139 5.85 -5.09 -14.17
CA ASP A 139 5.22 -6.42 -14.16
C ASP A 139 5.06 -6.98 -12.72
N HIS A 140 5.40 -6.19 -11.71
CA HIS A 140 5.44 -6.60 -10.32
C HIS A 140 4.43 -5.86 -9.44
N VAL A 141 4.00 -6.55 -8.40
CA VAL A 141 3.19 -5.97 -7.33
C VAL A 141 4.08 -5.44 -6.22
N TYR A 142 3.71 -4.27 -5.70
CA TYR A 142 4.37 -3.64 -4.56
C TYR A 142 3.46 -3.68 -3.35
N HIS A 143 4.06 -3.52 -2.18
CA HIS A 143 3.40 -3.51 -0.89
C HIS A 143 3.87 -2.31 -0.09
N TYR A 144 2.95 -1.69 0.63
CA TYR A 144 3.26 -0.64 1.59
C TYR A 144 2.93 -1.12 3.02
N ASP A 145 3.99 -1.32 3.81
CA ASP A 145 3.91 -1.61 5.23
C ASP A 145 3.71 -0.30 5.99
N VAL A 146 2.49 -0.05 6.47
CA VAL A 146 2.11 1.19 7.15
C VAL A 146 2.85 1.34 8.48
N LYS A 147 3.09 0.23 9.17
CA LYS A 147 3.75 0.24 10.48
C LYS A 147 5.21 0.69 10.37
N ASP A 148 5.94 0.12 9.42
CA ASP A 148 7.36 0.42 9.22
C ASP A 148 7.60 1.53 8.18
N ARG A 149 6.53 1.98 7.50
CA ARG A 149 6.54 2.97 6.41
C ARG A 149 7.46 2.57 5.27
N VAL A 150 7.38 1.31 4.85
CA VAL A 150 8.25 0.72 3.82
C VAL A 150 7.44 0.44 2.57
N PHE A 151 7.85 1.07 1.46
CA PHE A 151 7.42 0.70 0.11
C PHE A 151 8.44 -0.27 -0.50
N GLU A 152 7.99 -1.47 -0.86
CA GLU A 152 8.85 -2.49 -1.46
C GLU A 152 8.05 -3.45 -2.36
N ARG A 153 8.73 -4.35 -3.06
CA ARG A 153 8.06 -5.39 -3.87
C ARG A 153 7.43 -6.43 -2.94
N ALA A 154 6.27 -6.96 -3.32
CA ALA A 154 5.48 -7.83 -2.44
C ALA A 154 6.20 -9.13 -2.05
N ASP A 155 7.03 -9.70 -2.92
CA ASP A 155 7.91 -10.83 -2.59
C ASP A 155 8.96 -10.47 -1.51
N LYS A 156 9.51 -9.25 -1.55
CA LYS A 156 10.47 -8.73 -0.56
C LYS A 156 9.82 -8.46 0.77
N PHE A 157 8.58 -7.96 0.75
CA PHE A 157 7.76 -7.89 1.95
C PHE A 157 7.58 -9.28 2.59
N GLU A 158 7.16 -10.29 1.82
CA GLU A 158 7.03 -11.65 2.35
C GLU A 158 8.33 -12.23 2.92
N GLU A 159 9.45 -12.04 2.23
CA GLU A 159 10.79 -12.43 2.71
C GLU A 159 11.09 -11.74 4.06
N ARG A 160 10.89 -10.42 4.14
CA ARG A 160 11.12 -9.61 5.36
C ARG A 160 10.25 -10.08 6.52
N GLN A 161 8.97 -10.39 6.28
CA GLN A 161 8.08 -10.88 7.34
C GLN A 161 8.48 -12.28 7.84
N LYS A 162 8.89 -13.19 6.94
CA LYS A 162 9.40 -14.52 7.32
C LYS A 162 10.66 -14.41 8.16
N GLU A 163 11.58 -13.52 7.81
CA GLU A 163 12.81 -13.28 8.59
C GLU A 163 12.51 -12.71 9.97
N LYS A 164 11.60 -11.73 10.08
CA LYS A 164 11.17 -11.17 11.36
C LYS A 164 10.53 -12.23 12.26
N ALA A 165 9.64 -13.05 11.72
CA ALA A 165 9.02 -14.15 12.46
C ALA A 165 10.07 -15.15 12.97
N ALA A 166 11.01 -15.57 12.12
CA ALA A 166 12.07 -16.48 12.51
C ALA A 166 13.02 -15.91 13.59
N GLN A 167 13.25 -14.59 13.60
CA GLN A 167 14.04 -13.92 14.64
C GLN A 167 13.28 -13.84 15.98
N LEU A 168 11.97 -13.57 15.95
CA LEU A 168 11.12 -13.57 17.14
C LEU A 168 11.09 -14.95 17.79
N ASP A 169 10.92 -16.01 16.99
CA ASP A 169 10.94 -17.39 17.49
C ASP A 169 12.27 -17.73 18.17
N LYS A 170 13.41 -17.36 17.56
CA LYS A 170 14.74 -17.61 18.14
C LYS A 170 14.92 -16.89 19.48
N ASN A 171 14.43 -15.66 19.59
CA ASN A 171 14.53 -14.83 20.80
C ASN A 171 13.63 -15.36 21.93
N GLU A 172 12.45 -15.90 21.62
CA GLU A 172 11.58 -16.54 22.62
C GLU A 172 12.16 -17.85 23.17
N HIS A 173 12.80 -18.66 22.31
CA HIS A 173 13.42 -19.91 22.73
C HIS A 173 14.65 -19.67 23.62
N THR A 174 15.52 -18.72 23.27
CA THR A 174 16.67 -18.33 24.11
C THR A 174 16.25 -17.68 25.43
N GLY A 175 15.19 -16.87 25.44
CA GLY A 175 14.66 -16.26 26.67
C GLY A 175 14.03 -17.26 27.65
N LYS A 176 13.49 -18.39 27.15
CA LYS A 176 12.96 -19.48 27.99
C LYS A 176 14.07 -20.35 28.58
N GLU A 177 15.13 -20.64 27.82
CA GLU A 177 16.28 -21.41 28.30
C GLU A 177 17.04 -20.68 29.41
N GLN A 178 17.26 -19.36 29.28
CA GLN A 178 17.95 -18.57 30.31
C GLN A 178 17.16 -18.43 31.63
N LYS A 179 15.82 -18.53 31.60
CA LYS A 179 14.99 -18.51 32.81
C LYS A 179 14.99 -19.83 33.60
N MET A 180 15.35 -20.95 32.97
CA MET A 180 15.39 -22.26 33.63
C MET A 180 16.70 -22.52 34.40
N GLU A 181 17.73 -21.70 34.21
CA GLU A 181 19.10 -21.93 34.73
C GLU A 181 19.44 -21.18 36.04
N HIS A 182 18.45 -20.81 36.87
CA HIS A 182 18.74 -20.29 38.22
C HIS A 182 18.92 -21.43 39.25
N PRO A 183 20.06 -21.51 39.99
CA PRO A 183 20.32 -22.59 40.93
C PRO A 183 19.47 -22.48 42.21
N LYS A 184 18.93 -23.62 42.69
CA LYS A 184 18.21 -23.71 43.98
C LYS A 184 19.09 -23.24 45.15
N PRO A 185 18.57 -22.43 46.09
CA PRO A 185 19.36 -21.96 47.23
C PRO A 185 19.65 -23.10 48.21
N LYS A 186 20.92 -23.21 48.64
CA LYS A 186 21.36 -24.11 49.72
C LYS A 186 20.78 -23.63 51.05
N LYS A 187 20.04 -24.49 51.75
CA LYS A 187 19.60 -24.24 53.13
C LYS A 187 20.82 -24.31 54.06
N HIS A 188 21.17 -23.19 54.68
CA HIS A 188 22.03 -23.19 55.87
C HIS A 188 21.16 -23.59 57.07
N ALA A 189 21.43 -24.75 57.65
CA ALA A 189 20.99 -25.08 58.99
C ALA A 189 22.02 -24.50 59.96
N MET A 190 21.58 -23.59 60.81
CA MET A 190 22.31 -23.09 61.97
C MET A 190 21.43 -23.47 63.16
N GLU A 191 21.85 -24.49 63.91
CA GLU A 191 21.31 -24.77 65.24
C GLU A 191 22.43 -24.53 66.26
N LEU A 192 22.02 -23.85 67.33
CA LEU A 192 22.77 -23.41 68.49
C LEU A 192 23.04 -24.57 69.46
#